data_AF-A0A3P1STM5-F1
#
_entry.id   AF-A0A3P1STM5-F1
#
_cell.length_a   1.000
_cell.length_b   1.000
_cell.length_c   1.000
_cell.angle_alpha   90.00
_cell.angle_beta   90.00
_cell.angle_gamma   90.00
#
_symmetry.space_group_name_H-M   'P 1'
#
loop_
_entity.id
_entity.type
_entity.pdbx_description
1 polymer ?
#
loop_
_entity_poly.entity_id
_entity_poly.type
_entity_poly.pdbx_seq_one_letter_code
_entity_poly.pdbx_strand_id
1 'polypeptide(L)'
;MGLYDAIERNFFNSLTRKIVGNVLFLLGPVLLFASLNWYYIGQIESLAASGTGDAQQQAELLNQLQQLRSFSWLITGLAVGASLFTVFFMRHIFLRPIRKMIDVLSAIKDKDGDISATLPDFTHDEISTMASSYNGFSTSLKRIIADTRNHSVRVALSATQLSKVLQEVRRSTSEQEGQAQQVLMSSQESTFAIEEVAANTLKISESTSNNLEEIKSSNNELEQVLVQVKTISELASGFQQTVEKLSHSSDTITEILSMVKRFSDQTNLLALNASIEAARAGEAGRGFAVVADEVRNLSQQVRDATSEIDENIMVMTALVKDTKVNSANILEYTRNTEGFIGDTSEQFGRLVVDFEEVNNQLTTISSTLDELSYTNKESHSHVEKIAGISGDIRDEMNRSTVFSGELESSTEETQELLSRFIIGYGSFERIIQAGRDWTRQTQDALEQLQSKGLNIFDTQYIRTNDDLPEKYDVSYVDAYEQLLRPMFDRFLTEQPGLIYAIAVNTDGYAPAHHMKVSEPLTGCFDVDNIKSRHRRIFAGNRAEKRRATHTAPFLLQTFIRDTGEVLNDLSFPVYVDGKHWGGFIMGFEAELLMDKDDSAEIVN
;
A
#
# COMPACT_ATOMS: atom_id res chain seq x y z
N MET A 1 37.54 53.73 25.70
CA MET A 1 38.69 53.79 24.78
C MET A 1 39.85 54.41 25.51
N GLY A 2 40.97 53.70 25.60
CA GLY A 2 42.19 54.25 26.20
C GLY A 2 42.77 55.36 25.34
N LEU A 3 43.57 56.25 25.93
CA LEU A 3 44.36 57.25 25.19
C LEU A 3 45.18 56.59 24.06
N TYR A 4 45.69 55.37 24.32
CA TYR A 4 46.40 54.55 23.35
C TYR A 4 45.54 54.18 22.14
N ASP A 5 44.30 53.69 22.32
CA ASP A 5 43.41 53.33 21.20
C ASP A 5 43.10 54.54 20.31
N ALA A 6 42.86 55.71 20.92
CA ALA A 6 42.56 56.93 20.18
C ALA A 6 43.78 57.41 19.37
N ILE A 7 44.99 57.26 19.91
CA ILE A 7 46.24 57.57 19.21
C ILE A 7 46.48 56.56 18.08
N GLU A 8 46.30 55.26 18.35
CA GLU A 8 46.50 54.22 17.35
C GLU A 8 45.53 54.39 16.18
N ARG A 9 44.24 54.55 16.47
CA ARG A 9 43.19 54.70 15.45
C ARG A 9 43.36 55.95 14.58
N ASN A 10 43.84 57.06 15.14
CA ASN A 10 43.94 58.32 14.40
C ASN A 10 45.30 58.51 13.71
N PHE A 11 46.40 58.09 14.35
CA PHE A 11 47.76 58.37 13.87
C PHE A 11 48.51 57.12 13.39
N PHE A 12 48.22 55.93 13.94
CA PHE A 12 48.94 54.69 13.66
C PHE A 12 48.03 53.55 13.19
N ASN A 13 47.09 53.87 12.30
CA ASN A 13 46.08 52.95 11.75
C ASN A 13 46.58 52.09 10.57
N SER A 14 47.90 51.99 10.37
CA SER A 14 48.49 51.03 9.43
C SER A 14 49.87 50.62 9.90
N LEU A 15 50.29 49.42 9.52
CA LEU A 15 51.62 48.87 9.77
C LEU A 15 52.67 49.83 9.22
N THR A 16 52.41 50.39 8.03
CA THR A 16 53.29 51.38 7.39
C THR A 16 53.43 52.63 8.26
N ARG A 17 52.33 53.18 8.79
CA ARG A 17 52.39 54.36 9.68
C ARG A 17 53.06 54.04 11.01
N LYS A 18 52.86 52.84 11.57
CA LYS A 18 53.57 52.36 12.76
C LYS A 18 55.07 52.25 12.51
N ILE A 19 55.48 51.68 11.38
CA ILE A 19 56.90 51.55 10.99
C ILE A 19 57.51 52.94 10.77
N VAL A 20 56.87 53.79 9.96
CA VAL A 20 57.34 55.14 9.67
C VAL A 20 57.45 55.97 10.95
N GLY A 21 56.46 55.91 11.85
CA GLY A 21 56.49 56.60 13.14
C GLY A 21 57.66 56.18 14.02
N ASN A 22 57.96 54.89 14.07
CA ASN A 22 59.12 54.38 14.81
C ASN A 22 60.45 54.75 14.15
N VAL A 23 60.54 54.72 12.82
CA VAL A 23 61.73 55.19 12.09
C VAL A 23 61.96 56.67 12.35
N LEU A 24 60.92 57.51 12.29
CA LEU A 24 61.00 58.94 12.62
C LEU A 24 61.43 59.16 14.07
N PHE A 25 60.92 58.36 15.02
CA PHE A 25 61.34 58.40 16.42
C PHE A 25 62.83 58.08 16.59
N LEU A 26 63.35 57.08 15.85
CA LEU A 26 64.78 56.73 15.84
C LEU A 26 65.65 57.79 15.17
N LEU A 27 65.14 58.49 14.16
CA LEU A 27 65.87 59.57 13.49
C LEU A 27 65.95 60.84 14.35
N GLY A 28 65.05 61.05 15.32
CA GLY A 28 65.03 62.23 16.18
C GLY A 28 66.37 62.52 16.89
N PRO A 29 66.95 61.56 17.66
CA PRO A 29 68.26 61.72 18.27
C PRO A 29 69.39 61.94 17.27
N VAL A 30 69.32 61.33 16.08
CA VAL A 30 70.34 61.48 15.02
C VAL A 30 70.29 62.88 14.41
N LEU A 31 69.09 63.41 14.14
CA LEU A 31 68.90 64.76 13.64
C LEU A 31 69.28 65.81 14.68
N LEU A 32 68.96 65.56 15.97
CA LEU A 32 69.38 66.39 17.09
C LEU A 32 70.91 66.38 17.25
N PHE A 33 71.54 65.22 17.09
CA PHE A 33 72.99 65.09 17.09
C PHE A 33 73.61 65.91 15.97
N ALA A 34 73.11 65.77 14.74
CA ALA A 34 73.61 66.51 13.58
C ALA A 34 73.44 68.03 13.73
N SER A 35 72.30 68.51 14.25
CA SER A 35 72.05 69.95 14.42
C SER A 35 72.93 70.57 15.52
N LEU A 36 73.10 69.89 16.66
CA LEU A 36 73.99 70.35 17.72
C LEU A 36 75.45 70.29 17.26
N ASN A 37 75.85 69.24 16.55
CA ASN A 37 77.19 69.13 15.99
C ASN A 37 77.48 70.28 15.02
N TRP A 38 76.55 70.59 14.10
CA TRP A 38 76.65 71.75 13.21
C TRP A 38 76.79 73.07 13.97
N TYR A 39 75.96 73.29 15.00
CA TYR A 39 75.98 74.50 15.82
C TYR A 39 77.32 74.71 16.53
N TYR A 40 77.84 73.67 17.18
CA TYR A 40 79.10 73.74 17.93
C TYR A 40 80.33 73.80 17.00
N ILE A 41 80.32 73.10 15.85
CA ILE A 41 81.39 73.23 14.84
C ILE A 41 81.46 74.66 14.31
N GLY A 42 80.32 75.28 13.99
CA GLY A 42 80.30 76.67 13.53
C GLY A 42 80.86 77.66 14.57
N GLN A 43 80.61 77.43 15.87
CA GLN A 43 81.23 78.24 16.93
C GLN A 43 82.74 78.04 16.98
N ILE A 44 83.20 76.78 16.94
CA ILE A 44 84.61 76.41 16.93
C ILE A 44 85.33 77.03 15.72
N GLU A 45 84.75 76.99 14.53
CA GLU A 45 85.30 77.62 13.32
C GLU A 45 85.40 79.14 13.45
N SER A 46 84.37 79.80 14.02
CA SER A 46 84.39 81.26 14.24
C SER A 46 85.47 81.69 15.24
N LEU A 47 85.69 80.90 16.29
CA LEU A 47 86.75 81.10 17.28
C LEU A 47 88.14 80.83 16.68
N ALA A 48 88.28 79.78 15.88
CA ALA A 48 89.53 79.47 15.19
C ALA A 48 89.92 80.52 14.14
N ALA A 49 88.95 81.12 13.45
CA ALA A 49 89.17 82.19 12.47
C ALA A 49 89.59 83.53 13.09
N SER A 50 89.35 83.74 14.39
CA SER A 50 89.63 85.00 15.10
C SER A 50 91.11 85.23 15.51
N GLY A 51 92.01 84.31 15.16
CA GLY A 51 93.46 84.42 15.41
C GLY A 51 93.90 83.87 16.77
N THR A 52 94.97 83.07 16.79
CA THR A 52 95.42 82.29 17.95
C THR A 52 96.43 83.06 18.80
N GLY A 53 96.04 83.49 20.01
CA GLY A 53 97.02 84.10 20.93
C GLY A 53 96.62 84.33 22.38
N ASP A 54 95.33 84.45 22.72
CA ASP A 54 94.94 84.75 24.10
C ASP A 54 94.59 83.49 24.91
N ALA A 55 95.07 83.40 26.15
CA ALA A 55 94.84 82.26 27.04
C ALA A 55 93.33 82.06 27.31
N GLN A 56 92.56 83.14 27.25
CA GLN A 56 91.11 83.14 27.40
C GLN A 56 90.39 82.47 26.22
N GLN A 57 90.84 82.69 24.98
CA GLN A 57 90.28 82.03 23.79
C GLN A 57 90.60 80.53 23.74
N GLN A 58 91.79 80.12 24.19
CA GLN A 58 92.13 78.69 24.30
C GLN A 58 91.25 77.97 25.34
N ALA A 59 90.98 78.62 26.49
CA ALA A 59 90.07 78.08 27.50
C ALA A 59 88.62 77.97 26.98
N GLU A 60 88.17 78.95 26.19
CA GLU A 60 86.83 78.95 25.59
C GLU A 60 86.67 77.87 24.51
N LEU A 61 87.69 77.66 23.67
CA LEU A 61 87.74 76.56 22.71
C LEU A 61 87.68 75.18 23.39
N LEU A 62 88.48 74.98 24.45
CA LEU A 62 88.47 73.74 25.21
C LEU A 62 87.11 73.50 25.89
N ASN A 63 86.46 74.55 26.40
CA ASN A 63 85.12 74.45 26.99
C ASN A 63 84.07 74.06 25.94
N GLN A 64 84.10 74.65 24.74
CA GLN A 64 83.19 74.27 23.65
C GLN A 64 83.42 72.83 23.17
N LEU A 65 84.66 72.37 23.05
CA LEU A 65 84.97 70.98 22.72
C LEU A 65 84.48 70.02 23.82
N GLN A 66 84.60 70.40 25.09
CA GLN A 66 84.10 69.60 26.21
C GLN A 66 82.57 69.55 26.25
N GLN A 67 81.88 70.66 25.98
CA GLN A 67 80.41 70.71 25.85
C GLN A 67 79.94 69.88 24.66
N LEU A 68 80.56 70.01 23.50
CA LEU A 68 80.24 69.18 22.33
C LEU A 68 80.41 67.69 22.65
N ARG A 69 81.47 67.31 23.37
CA ARG A 69 81.73 65.92 23.78
C ARG A 69 80.68 65.40 24.77
N SER A 70 80.29 66.18 25.78
CA SER A 70 79.29 65.76 26.77
C SER A 70 77.90 65.63 26.14
N PHE A 71 77.50 66.57 25.29
CA PHE A 71 76.26 66.46 24.50
C PHE A 71 76.29 65.27 23.55
N SER A 72 77.43 64.99 22.91
CA SER A 72 77.59 63.82 22.03
C SER A 72 77.36 62.50 22.77
N TRP A 73 77.91 62.35 23.98
CA TRP A 73 77.69 61.17 24.81
C TRP A 73 76.24 61.06 25.31
N LEU A 74 75.63 62.17 25.71
CA LEU A 74 74.22 62.21 26.12
C LEU A 74 73.30 61.76 24.99
N ILE A 75 73.49 62.29 23.78
CA ILE A 75 72.65 61.96 22.62
C ILE A 75 72.91 60.53 22.17
N THR A 76 74.15 60.05 22.22
CA THR A 76 74.46 58.63 21.95
C THR A 76 73.72 57.72 22.93
N GLY A 77 73.72 58.05 24.23
CA GLY A 77 72.96 57.32 25.25
C GLY A 77 71.45 57.35 24.99
N LEU A 78 70.90 58.51 24.62
CA LEU A 78 69.49 58.65 24.23
C LEU A 78 69.15 57.86 22.96
N ALA A 79 70.03 57.84 21.96
CA ALA A 79 69.85 57.08 20.72
C ALA A 79 69.85 55.56 20.98
N VAL A 80 70.76 55.07 21.84
CA VAL A 80 70.77 53.67 22.27
C VAL A 80 69.51 53.33 23.06
N GLY A 81 69.10 54.18 24.00
CA GLY A 81 67.86 54.02 24.77
C GLY A 81 66.61 54.00 23.88
N ALA A 82 66.51 54.93 22.93
CA ALA A 82 65.44 54.97 21.93
C ALA A 82 65.44 53.71 21.05
N SER A 83 66.61 53.22 20.64
CA SER A 83 66.74 51.98 19.85
C SER A 83 66.25 50.75 20.62
N LEU A 84 66.67 50.58 21.87
CA LEU A 84 66.22 49.48 22.73
C LEU A 84 64.71 49.56 22.99
N PHE A 85 64.19 50.77 23.24
CA PHE A 85 62.76 51.00 23.42
C PHE A 85 61.97 50.63 22.15
N THR A 86 62.38 51.09 20.98
CA THR A 86 61.71 50.77 19.71
C THR A 86 61.73 49.26 19.43
N VAL A 87 62.83 48.55 19.68
CA VAL A 87 62.87 47.08 19.51
C VAL A 87 61.89 46.38 20.45
N PHE A 88 61.85 46.76 21.72
CA PHE A 88 60.90 46.21 22.69
C PHE A 88 59.45 46.54 22.31
N PHE A 89 59.19 47.78 21.92
CA PHE A 89 57.88 48.29 21.53
C PHE A 89 57.35 47.59 20.27
N MET A 90 58.17 47.45 19.22
CA MET A 90 57.82 46.72 18.01
C MET A 90 57.58 45.23 18.26
N ARG A 91 58.39 44.61 19.13
CA ARG A 91 58.14 43.23 19.57
C ARG A 91 56.78 43.11 20.27
N HIS A 92 56.40 44.09 21.10
CA HIS A 92 55.11 44.04 21.78
C HIS A 92 53.93 44.24 20.82
N ILE A 93 54.02 45.20 19.89
CA ILE A 93 52.92 45.55 18.98
C ILE A 93 52.73 44.54 17.85
N PHE A 94 53.80 44.02 17.25
CA PHE A 94 53.68 43.10 16.12
C PHE A 94 53.65 41.62 16.54
N LEU A 95 54.59 41.19 17.37
CA LEU A 95 54.77 39.76 17.63
C LEU A 95 53.71 39.19 18.58
N ARG A 96 53.14 40.00 19.48
CA ARG A 96 52.11 39.52 20.41
C ARG A 96 50.78 39.20 19.72
N PRO A 97 50.20 40.08 18.87
CA PRO A 97 48.99 39.73 18.11
C PRO A 97 49.21 38.54 17.17
N ILE A 98 50.33 38.51 16.44
CA ILE A 98 50.66 37.41 15.53
C ILE A 98 50.77 36.08 16.29
N ARG A 99 51.46 36.04 17.45
CA ARG A 99 51.50 34.83 18.28
C ARG A 99 50.12 34.39 18.74
N LYS A 100 49.27 35.33 19.16
CA LYS A 100 47.91 34.99 19.57
C LYS A 100 47.07 34.43 18.43
N MET A 101 47.25 34.92 17.22
CA MET A 101 46.59 34.33 16.04
C MET A 101 47.12 32.93 15.74
N ILE A 102 48.44 32.74 15.83
CA ILE A 102 49.07 31.41 15.68
C ILE A 102 48.54 30.45 16.75
N ASP A 103 48.39 30.89 18.00
CA ASP A 103 47.85 30.07 19.09
C ASP A 103 46.42 29.59 18.76
N VAL A 104 45.55 30.47 18.24
CA VAL A 104 44.18 30.12 17.84
C VAL A 104 44.19 29.18 16.63
N LEU A 105 44.96 29.46 15.59
CA LEU A 105 45.05 28.61 14.40
C LEU A 105 45.67 27.24 14.71
N SER A 106 46.64 27.17 15.63
CA SER A 106 47.19 25.90 16.11
C SER A 106 46.16 25.16 16.94
N ALA A 107 45.40 25.84 17.80
CA ALA A 107 44.33 25.22 18.57
C ALA A 107 43.26 24.60 17.65
N ILE A 108 42.89 25.27 16.55
CA ILE A 108 41.99 24.70 15.54
C ILE A 108 42.60 23.42 14.93
N LYS A 109 43.89 23.44 14.56
CA LYS A 109 44.59 22.27 14.01
C LYS A 109 44.69 21.11 15.00
N ASP A 110 44.96 21.41 16.27
CA ASP A 110 45.30 20.43 17.30
C ASP A 110 44.09 19.92 18.09
N LYS A 111 42.95 20.62 18.02
CA LYS A 111 41.67 20.25 18.67
C LYS A 111 40.60 19.87 17.64
N ASP A 112 40.94 18.95 16.74
CA ASP A 112 40.03 18.34 15.76
C ASP A 112 39.28 19.29 14.81
N GLY A 113 39.70 20.55 14.67
CA GLY A 113 38.97 21.53 13.86
C GLY A 113 37.96 22.35 14.67
N ASP A 114 38.25 22.61 15.95
CA ASP A 114 37.51 23.57 16.77
C ASP A 114 37.64 25.00 16.23
N ILE A 115 36.72 25.35 15.33
CA ILE A 115 36.61 26.67 14.71
C ILE A 115 35.74 27.62 15.54
N SER A 116 35.26 27.20 16.72
CA SER A 116 34.41 28.03 17.57
C SER A 116 35.10 29.34 17.98
N ALA A 117 36.43 29.30 18.18
CA ALA A 117 37.25 30.45 18.53
C ALA A 117 37.36 31.49 17.40
N THR A 118 37.43 32.77 17.79
CA THR A 118 37.67 33.90 16.89
C THR A 118 39.07 34.45 17.06
N LEU A 119 39.64 34.99 15.99
CA LEU A 119 40.89 35.75 16.07
C LEU A 119 40.64 37.07 16.79
N PRO A 120 41.51 37.45 17.74
CA PRO A 120 41.34 38.66 18.52
C PRO A 120 41.64 39.91 17.68
N ASP A 121 40.81 40.93 17.87
CA ASP A 121 40.96 42.23 17.21
C ASP A 121 41.72 43.21 18.13
N PHE A 122 43.05 43.14 18.09
CA PHE A 122 43.92 43.87 19.03
C PHE A 122 44.44 45.22 18.51
N THR A 123 44.36 45.48 17.21
CA THR A 123 45.00 46.64 16.55
C THR A 123 44.02 47.32 15.60
N HIS A 124 44.43 48.45 15.01
CA HIS A 124 43.64 49.13 13.97
C HIS A 124 44.33 49.12 12.61
N ASP A 125 45.20 48.12 12.36
CA ASP A 125 46.03 48.00 11.16
C ASP A 125 45.69 46.75 10.32
N GLU A 126 46.54 46.42 9.36
CA GLU A 126 46.38 45.27 8.46
C GLU A 126 46.27 43.93 9.22
N ILE A 127 46.82 43.84 10.45
CA ILE A 127 46.69 42.63 11.30
C ILE A 127 45.23 42.46 11.76
N SER A 128 44.56 43.54 12.15
CA SER A 128 43.13 43.54 12.49
C SER A 128 42.25 43.25 11.28
N THR A 129 42.62 43.77 10.10
CA THR A 129 41.92 43.45 8.84
C THR A 129 42.02 41.95 8.51
N MET A 130 43.18 41.34 8.76
CA MET A 130 43.37 39.89 8.62
C MET A 130 42.53 39.10 9.63
N ALA A 131 42.49 39.53 10.90
CA ALA A 131 41.69 38.90 11.94
C ALA A 131 40.19 38.92 11.62
N SER A 132 39.66 40.09 11.26
CA SER A 132 38.25 40.28 10.90
C SER A 132 37.87 39.51 9.63
N SER A 133 38.72 39.50 8.62
CA SER A 133 38.49 38.72 7.38
C SER A 133 38.44 37.21 7.67
N TYR A 134 39.36 36.71 8.50
CA TYR A 134 39.34 35.31 8.94
C TYR A 134 38.08 35.00 9.77
N ASN A 135 37.68 35.88 10.68
CA ASN A 135 36.47 35.69 11.48
C ASN A 135 35.22 35.63 10.59
N GLY A 136 35.11 36.49 9.58
CA GLY A 136 34.02 36.43 8.59
C GLY A 136 34.02 35.13 7.78
N PHE A 137 35.20 34.64 7.39
CA PHE A 137 35.35 33.33 6.74
C PHE A 137 34.93 32.18 7.67
N SER A 138 35.40 32.18 8.93
CA SER A 138 35.05 31.18 9.94
C SER A 138 33.54 31.15 10.20
N THR A 139 32.90 32.30 10.37
CA THR A 139 31.42 32.39 10.51
C THR A 139 30.69 31.78 9.32
N SER A 140 31.15 32.07 8.09
CA SER A 140 30.55 31.49 6.88
C SER A 140 30.71 29.97 6.83
N LEU A 141 31.89 29.47 7.22
CA LEU A 141 32.18 28.04 7.28
C LEU A 141 31.33 27.33 8.34
N LYS A 142 31.19 27.92 9.54
CA LYS A 142 30.32 27.40 10.60
C LYS A 142 28.88 27.26 10.13
N ARG A 143 28.35 28.27 9.43
CA ARG A 143 27.00 28.24 8.87
C ARG A 143 26.83 27.13 7.85
N ILE A 144 27.77 26.96 6.92
CA ILE A 144 27.74 25.87 5.94
C ILE A 144 27.75 24.50 6.64
N ILE A 145 28.57 24.32 7.68
CA ILE A 145 28.62 23.07 8.46
C ILE A 145 27.27 22.83 9.16
N ALA A 146 26.70 23.84 9.82
CA ALA A 146 25.40 23.74 10.49
C ALA A 146 24.28 23.39 9.49
N ASP A 147 24.21 24.10 8.37
CA ASP A 147 23.22 23.84 7.32
C ASP A 147 23.37 22.43 6.72
N THR A 148 24.61 21.99 6.48
CA THR A 148 24.89 20.65 5.95
C THR A 148 24.50 19.56 6.95
N ARG A 149 24.77 19.75 8.25
CA ARG A 149 24.29 18.84 9.31
C ARG A 149 22.76 18.75 9.30
N ASN A 150 22.06 19.88 9.26
CA ASN A 150 20.60 19.92 9.22
C ASN A 150 20.01 19.29 7.96
N HIS A 151 20.64 19.48 6.80
CA HIS A 151 20.24 18.84 5.55
C HIS A 151 20.46 17.33 5.59
N SER A 152 21.61 16.86 6.09
CA SER A 152 21.89 15.44 6.18
C SER A 152 20.92 14.71 7.12
N VAL A 153 20.54 15.30 8.28
CA VAL A 153 19.48 14.76 9.15
C VAL A 153 18.14 14.65 8.40
N ARG A 154 17.76 15.67 7.62
CA ARG A 154 16.52 15.63 6.82
C ARG A 154 16.52 14.54 5.75
N VAL A 155 17.66 14.33 5.09
CA VAL A 155 17.82 13.25 4.10
C VAL A 155 17.73 11.89 4.78
N ALA A 156 18.36 11.71 5.94
CA ALA A 156 18.31 10.47 6.71
C ALA A 156 16.88 10.11 7.16
N LEU A 157 16.11 11.10 7.62
CA LEU A 157 14.68 10.94 7.93
C LEU A 157 13.86 10.52 6.71
N SER A 158 14.11 11.18 5.58
CA SER A 158 13.40 10.89 4.33
C SER A 158 13.73 9.49 3.81
N ALA A 159 14.99 9.05 3.91
CA ALA A 159 15.41 7.69 3.59
C ALA A 159 14.73 6.66 4.53
N THR A 160 14.69 6.94 5.84
CA THR A 160 14.03 6.07 6.81
C THR A 160 12.52 5.96 6.53
N GLN A 161 11.86 7.07 6.21
CA GLN A 161 10.45 7.10 5.85
C GLN A 161 10.19 6.37 4.53
N LEU A 162 11.08 6.52 3.54
CA LEU A 162 11.02 5.76 2.29
C LEU A 162 11.09 4.25 2.56
N SER A 163 12.01 3.81 3.43
CA SER A 163 12.09 2.40 3.84
C SER A 163 10.79 1.88 4.46
N LYS A 164 10.11 2.68 5.29
CA LYS A 164 8.80 2.34 5.85
C LYS A 164 7.73 2.20 4.77
N VAL A 165 7.65 3.16 3.84
CA VAL A 165 6.70 3.10 2.71
C VAL A 165 6.98 1.86 1.83
N LEU A 166 8.24 1.54 1.56
CA LEU A 166 8.62 0.36 0.78
C LEU A 166 8.21 -0.96 1.44
N GLN A 167 8.17 -1.02 2.78
CA GLN A 167 7.63 -2.20 3.49
C GLN A 167 6.11 -2.32 3.30
N GLU A 168 5.39 -1.20 3.35
CA GLU A 168 3.94 -1.19 3.13
C GLU A 168 3.59 -1.58 1.69
N VAL A 169 4.28 -1.01 0.70
CA VAL A 169 4.10 -1.39 -0.71
C VAL A 169 4.42 -2.88 -0.90
N ARG A 170 5.45 -3.42 -0.24
CA ARG A 170 5.77 -4.86 -0.30
C ARG A 170 4.60 -5.73 0.15
N ARG A 171 3.96 -5.38 1.27
CA ARG A 171 2.77 -6.09 1.76
C ARG A 171 1.64 -6.01 0.74
N SER A 172 1.32 -4.82 0.26
CA SER A 172 0.24 -4.60 -0.71
C SER A 172 0.47 -5.33 -2.03
N THR A 173 1.71 -5.36 -2.54
CA THR A 173 2.06 -6.13 -3.75
C THR A 173 1.91 -7.62 -3.53
N SER A 174 2.28 -8.14 -2.36
CA SER A 174 2.06 -9.56 -2.03
C SER A 174 0.58 -9.92 -1.95
N GLU A 175 -0.25 -9.03 -1.40
CA GLU A 175 -1.71 -9.22 -1.37
C GLU A 175 -2.31 -9.19 -2.78
N GLN A 176 -1.85 -8.26 -3.62
CA GLN A 176 -2.25 -8.14 -5.03
C GLN A 176 -1.88 -9.40 -5.84
N GLU A 177 -0.70 -9.99 -5.62
CA GLU A 177 -0.29 -11.25 -6.26
C GLU A 177 -1.22 -12.41 -5.86
N GLY A 178 -1.56 -12.52 -4.57
CA GLY A 178 -2.50 -13.53 -4.09
C GLY A 178 -3.90 -13.36 -4.69
N GLN A 179 -4.39 -12.11 -4.79
CA GLN A 179 -5.66 -11.81 -5.45
C GLN A 179 -5.63 -12.14 -6.95
N ALA A 180 -4.54 -11.83 -7.65
CA ALA A 180 -4.39 -12.16 -9.06
C ALA A 180 -4.44 -13.69 -9.29
N GLN A 181 -3.75 -14.47 -8.47
CA GLN A 181 -3.82 -15.94 -8.54
C GLN A 181 -5.24 -16.47 -8.34
N GLN A 182 -5.98 -15.92 -7.38
CA GLN A 182 -7.36 -16.31 -7.14
C GLN A 182 -8.26 -16.02 -8.35
N VAL A 183 -8.10 -14.86 -8.99
CA VAL A 183 -8.89 -14.51 -10.19
C VAL A 183 -8.50 -15.40 -11.38
N LEU A 184 -7.22 -15.76 -11.53
CA LEU A 184 -6.79 -16.72 -12.57
C LEU A 184 -7.49 -18.07 -12.40
N MET A 185 -7.54 -18.59 -11.17
CA MET A 185 -8.26 -19.83 -10.88
C MET A 185 -9.75 -19.73 -11.21
N SER A 186 -10.43 -18.67 -10.75
CA SER A 186 -11.85 -18.46 -11.04
C SER A 186 -12.13 -18.26 -12.54
N SER A 187 -11.21 -17.68 -13.29
CA SER A 187 -11.30 -17.56 -14.75
C SER A 187 -11.14 -18.92 -15.44
N GLN A 188 -10.27 -19.80 -14.95
CA GLN A 188 -10.17 -21.18 -15.43
C GLN A 188 -11.45 -21.97 -15.16
N GLU A 189 -11.99 -21.90 -13.93
CA GLU A 189 -13.28 -22.51 -13.58
C GLU A 189 -14.42 -21.98 -14.46
N SER A 190 -14.44 -20.67 -14.73
CA SER A 190 -15.43 -20.05 -15.62
C SER A 190 -15.31 -20.58 -17.06
N THR A 191 -14.10 -20.89 -17.53
CA THR A 191 -13.89 -21.47 -18.87
C THR A 191 -14.54 -22.84 -18.95
N PHE A 192 -14.30 -23.70 -17.95
CA PHE A 192 -14.93 -25.02 -17.89
C PHE A 192 -16.45 -24.93 -17.80
N ALA A 193 -16.99 -24.03 -16.99
CA ALA A 193 -18.42 -23.82 -16.87
C ALA A 193 -19.05 -23.34 -18.20
N ILE A 194 -18.38 -22.43 -18.93
CA ILE A 194 -18.85 -21.97 -20.25
C ILE A 194 -18.87 -23.13 -21.25
N GLU A 195 -17.82 -23.96 -21.29
CA GLU A 195 -17.75 -25.14 -22.16
C GLU A 195 -18.86 -26.16 -21.84
N GLU A 196 -19.14 -26.39 -20.56
CA GLU A 196 -20.22 -27.29 -20.11
C GLU A 196 -21.60 -26.76 -20.51
N VAL A 197 -21.87 -25.47 -20.31
CA VAL A 197 -23.14 -24.86 -20.71
C VAL A 197 -23.29 -24.91 -22.22
N ALA A 198 -22.23 -24.64 -23.00
CA ALA A 198 -22.26 -24.74 -24.45
C ALA A 198 -22.61 -26.16 -24.93
N ALA A 199 -21.98 -27.18 -24.34
CA ALA A 199 -22.28 -28.58 -24.65
C ALA A 199 -23.74 -28.95 -24.32
N ASN A 200 -24.27 -28.47 -23.19
CA ASN A 200 -25.66 -28.69 -22.80
C ASN A 200 -26.64 -27.95 -23.74
N THR A 201 -26.34 -26.71 -24.14
CA THR A 201 -27.14 -25.95 -25.11
C THR A 201 -27.24 -26.69 -26.45
N LEU A 202 -26.14 -27.23 -26.96
CA LEU A 202 -26.14 -28.04 -28.18
C LEU A 202 -27.01 -29.29 -28.05
N LYS A 203 -26.89 -30.01 -26.93
CA LYS A 203 -27.71 -31.21 -26.66
C LYS A 203 -29.20 -30.90 -26.56
N ILE A 204 -29.56 -29.78 -25.93
CA ILE A 204 -30.97 -29.33 -25.85
C ILE A 204 -31.47 -28.94 -27.24
N SER A 205 -30.65 -28.26 -28.06
CA SER A 205 -31.01 -27.89 -29.43
C SER A 205 -31.29 -29.12 -30.31
N GLU A 206 -30.43 -30.14 -30.23
CA GLU A 206 -30.64 -31.41 -30.92
C GLU A 206 -31.94 -32.09 -30.47
N SER A 207 -32.16 -32.19 -29.15
CA SER A 207 -33.39 -32.80 -28.61
C SER A 207 -34.66 -32.04 -29.01
N THR A 208 -34.61 -30.71 -29.01
CA THR A 208 -35.72 -29.85 -29.44
C THR A 208 -36.01 -30.03 -30.92
N SER A 209 -34.97 -30.13 -31.77
CA SER A 209 -35.15 -30.39 -33.19
C SER A 209 -35.81 -31.75 -33.46
N ASN A 210 -35.38 -32.79 -32.74
CA ASN A 210 -35.97 -34.13 -32.86
C ASN A 210 -37.44 -34.15 -32.42
N ASN A 211 -37.77 -33.50 -31.29
CA ASN A 211 -39.16 -33.40 -30.81
C ASN A 211 -40.05 -32.63 -31.79
N LEU A 212 -39.52 -31.57 -32.42
CA LEU A 212 -40.24 -30.79 -33.43
C LEU A 212 -40.58 -31.65 -34.66
N GLU A 213 -39.65 -32.50 -35.10
CA GLU A 213 -39.88 -33.43 -36.20
C GLU A 213 -40.92 -34.50 -35.84
N GLU A 214 -40.83 -35.07 -34.63
CA GLU A 214 -41.79 -36.06 -34.12
C GLU A 214 -43.21 -35.51 -34.02
N ILE A 215 -43.38 -34.27 -33.55
CA ILE A 215 -44.69 -33.61 -33.46
C ILE A 215 -45.24 -33.30 -34.85
N LYS A 216 -44.41 -32.85 -35.78
CA LYS A 216 -44.84 -32.62 -37.18
C LYS A 216 -45.31 -33.93 -37.82
N SER A 217 -44.60 -35.03 -37.59
CA SER A 217 -45.02 -36.37 -38.04
C SER A 217 -46.35 -36.80 -37.40
N SER A 218 -46.45 -36.66 -36.07
CA SER A 218 -47.65 -37.03 -35.31
C SER A 218 -48.88 -36.22 -35.72
N ASN A 219 -48.72 -34.94 -36.04
CA ASN A 219 -49.81 -34.10 -36.54
C ASN A 219 -50.29 -34.55 -37.94
N ASN A 220 -49.36 -34.94 -38.83
CA ASN A 220 -49.72 -35.51 -40.13
C ASN A 220 -50.47 -36.86 -39.99
N GLU A 221 -50.05 -37.71 -39.04
CA GLU A 221 -50.79 -38.94 -38.73
C GLU A 221 -52.22 -38.64 -38.22
N LEU A 222 -52.39 -37.65 -37.34
CA LEU A 222 -53.71 -37.23 -36.87
C LEU A 222 -54.60 -36.70 -38.01
N GLU A 223 -54.04 -35.94 -38.95
CA GLU A 223 -54.78 -35.49 -40.15
C GLU A 223 -55.27 -36.69 -40.98
N GLN A 224 -54.46 -37.74 -41.13
CA GLN A 224 -54.88 -38.97 -41.81
C GLN A 224 -55.99 -39.70 -41.06
N VAL A 225 -55.93 -39.77 -39.73
CA VAL A 225 -57.00 -40.35 -38.91
C VAL A 225 -58.29 -39.54 -39.03
N LEU A 226 -58.20 -38.21 -39.06
CA LEU A 226 -59.35 -37.33 -39.27
C LEU A 226 -60.07 -37.62 -40.59
N VAL A 227 -59.31 -37.84 -41.67
CA VAL A 227 -59.88 -38.24 -42.97
C VAL A 227 -60.63 -39.56 -42.86
N GLN A 228 -60.06 -40.56 -42.18
CA GLN A 228 -60.71 -41.86 -41.97
C GLN A 228 -62.01 -41.75 -41.15
N VAL A 229 -61.99 -40.96 -40.08
CA VAL A 229 -63.17 -40.69 -39.23
C VAL A 229 -64.28 -40.01 -40.04
N LYS A 230 -63.94 -39.04 -40.91
CA LYS A 230 -64.90 -38.42 -41.82
C LYS A 230 -65.52 -39.42 -42.79
N THR A 231 -64.71 -40.31 -43.37
CA THR A 231 -65.21 -41.39 -44.23
C THR A 231 -66.16 -42.33 -43.48
N ILE A 232 -65.85 -42.69 -42.23
CA ILE A 232 -66.74 -43.51 -41.38
C ILE A 232 -68.06 -42.78 -41.11
N SER A 233 -68.02 -41.46 -40.85
CA SER A 233 -69.21 -40.63 -40.65
C SER A 233 -70.13 -40.65 -41.88
N GLU A 234 -69.55 -40.49 -43.08
CA GLU A 234 -70.29 -40.55 -44.35
C GLU A 234 -70.91 -41.92 -44.59
N LEU A 235 -70.16 -43.00 -44.35
CA LEU A 235 -70.65 -44.37 -44.47
C LEU A 235 -71.79 -44.66 -43.49
N ALA A 236 -71.65 -44.26 -42.22
CA ALA A 236 -72.68 -44.44 -41.20
C ALA A 236 -73.95 -43.62 -41.51
N SER A 237 -73.79 -42.42 -42.05
CA SER A 237 -74.92 -41.58 -42.52
C SER A 237 -75.66 -42.22 -43.69
N GLY A 238 -74.93 -42.72 -44.70
CA GLY A 238 -75.52 -43.47 -45.81
C GLY A 238 -76.21 -44.76 -45.38
N PHE A 239 -75.62 -45.47 -44.40
CA PHE A 239 -76.22 -46.65 -43.79
C PHE A 239 -77.54 -46.30 -43.08
N GLN A 240 -77.59 -45.22 -42.30
CA GLN A 240 -78.80 -44.74 -41.63
C GLN A 240 -79.95 -44.47 -42.62
N GLN A 241 -79.66 -43.84 -43.76
CA GLN A 241 -80.65 -43.62 -44.82
C GLN A 241 -81.19 -44.93 -45.41
N THR A 242 -80.33 -45.94 -45.54
CA THR A 242 -80.71 -47.26 -46.05
C THR A 242 -81.61 -47.99 -45.06
N VAL A 243 -81.27 -47.95 -43.78
CA VAL A 243 -82.08 -48.51 -42.68
C VAL A 243 -83.45 -47.81 -42.60
N GLU A 244 -83.51 -46.50 -42.81
CA GLU A 244 -84.77 -45.75 -42.86
C GLU A 244 -85.68 -46.17 -44.02
N LYS A 245 -85.12 -46.34 -45.22
CA LYS A 245 -85.85 -46.89 -46.38
C LYS A 245 -86.36 -48.32 -46.09
N LEU A 246 -85.56 -49.14 -45.43
CA LEU A 246 -85.95 -50.50 -45.05
C LEU A 246 -87.07 -50.50 -44.01
N SER A 247 -87.02 -49.59 -43.02
CA SER A 247 -88.12 -49.38 -42.05
C SER A 247 -89.41 -49.04 -42.77
N HIS A 248 -89.39 -48.05 -43.68
CA HIS A 248 -90.57 -47.65 -44.42
C HIS A 248 -91.13 -48.76 -45.32
N SER A 249 -90.24 -49.55 -45.94
CA SER A 249 -90.63 -50.72 -46.73
C SER A 249 -91.29 -51.80 -45.85
N SER A 250 -90.80 -52.00 -44.62
CA SER A 250 -91.36 -52.94 -43.65
C SER A 250 -92.77 -52.53 -43.20
N ASP A 251 -92.98 -51.23 -42.95
CA ASP A 251 -94.29 -50.66 -42.62
C ASP A 251 -95.28 -50.90 -43.76
N THR A 252 -94.87 -50.61 -45.00
CA THR A 252 -95.67 -50.84 -46.21
C THR A 252 -96.06 -52.31 -46.38
N ILE A 253 -95.12 -53.23 -46.13
CA ILE A 253 -95.39 -54.68 -46.18
C ILE A 253 -96.41 -55.07 -45.11
N THR A 254 -96.28 -54.54 -43.88
CA THR A 254 -97.21 -54.80 -42.78
C THR A 254 -98.64 -54.34 -43.12
N GLU A 255 -98.78 -53.19 -43.79
CA GLU A 255 -100.07 -52.70 -44.30
C GLU A 255 -100.67 -53.63 -45.37
N ILE A 256 -99.84 -54.13 -46.30
CA ILE A 256 -100.26 -55.09 -47.33
C ILE A 256 -100.71 -56.40 -46.69
N LEU A 257 -99.94 -56.95 -45.74
CA LEU A 257 -100.29 -58.19 -45.03
C LEU A 257 -101.59 -58.03 -44.25
N SER A 258 -101.81 -56.88 -43.62
CA SER A 258 -103.08 -56.55 -42.97
C SER A 258 -104.26 -56.53 -43.96
N MET A 259 -104.04 -56.05 -45.19
CA MET A 259 -105.04 -56.10 -46.27
C MET A 259 -105.29 -57.53 -46.75
N VAL A 260 -104.24 -58.32 -46.97
CA VAL A 260 -104.34 -59.73 -47.38
C VAL A 260 -105.06 -60.56 -46.34
N LYS A 261 -104.76 -60.36 -45.05
CA LYS A 261 -105.46 -61.01 -43.93
C LYS A 261 -106.95 -60.70 -43.96
N ARG A 262 -107.34 -59.44 -44.18
CA ARG A 262 -108.75 -59.04 -44.36
C ARG A 262 -109.40 -59.70 -45.57
N PHE A 263 -108.71 -59.78 -46.71
CA PHE A 263 -109.23 -60.50 -47.89
C PHE A 263 -109.40 -61.99 -47.62
N SER A 264 -108.45 -62.60 -46.91
CA SER A 264 -108.53 -64.01 -46.50
C SER A 264 -109.72 -64.26 -45.58
N ASP A 265 -109.94 -63.39 -44.58
CA ASP A 265 -111.09 -63.48 -43.66
C ASP A 265 -112.42 -63.26 -44.40
N GLN A 266 -112.49 -62.29 -45.32
CA GLN A 266 -113.66 -62.07 -46.17
C GLN A 266 -113.94 -63.26 -47.10
N THR A 267 -112.90 -63.83 -47.71
CA THR A 267 -113.03 -64.99 -48.61
C THR A 267 -113.45 -66.22 -47.84
N ASN A 268 -112.90 -66.43 -46.63
CA ASN A 268 -113.33 -67.47 -45.71
C ASN A 268 -114.81 -67.33 -45.30
N LEU A 269 -115.28 -66.10 -45.04
CA LEU A 269 -116.70 -65.82 -44.74
C LEU A 269 -117.61 -66.04 -45.96
N LEU A 270 -117.19 -65.63 -47.16
CA LEU A 270 -117.91 -65.87 -48.42
C LEU A 270 -117.99 -67.37 -48.73
N ALA A 271 -116.88 -68.08 -48.57
CA ALA A 271 -116.81 -69.53 -48.74
C ALA A 271 -117.67 -70.27 -47.71
N LEU A 272 -117.68 -69.81 -46.45
CA LEU A 272 -118.57 -70.36 -45.43
C LEU A 272 -120.05 -70.16 -45.79
N ASN A 273 -120.43 -68.97 -46.25
CA ASN A 273 -121.80 -68.69 -46.70
C ASN A 273 -122.18 -69.54 -47.93
N ALA A 274 -121.24 -69.75 -48.86
CA ALA A 274 -121.43 -70.61 -50.03
C ALA A 274 -121.54 -72.10 -49.65
N SER A 275 -120.72 -72.60 -48.71
CA SER A 275 -120.83 -73.97 -48.18
C SER A 275 -122.18 -74.20 -47.48
N ILE A 276 -122.66 -73.21 -46.71
CA ILE A 276 -123.97 -73.26 -46.04
C ILE A 276 -125.11 -73.34 -47.08
N GLU A 277 -125.08 -72.50 -48.11
CA GLU A 277 -126.15 -72.46 -49.12
C GLU A 277 -126.09 -73.67 -50.07
N ALA A 278 -124.89 -74.18 -50.37
CA ALA A 278 -124.70 -75.44 -51.10
C ALA A 278 -125.23 -76.66 -50.33
N ALA A 279 -125.06 -76.70 -49.00
CA ALA A 279 -125.68 -77.72 -48.15
C ALA A 279 -127.22 -77.61 -48.14
N ARG A 280 -127.76 -76.39 -48.29
CA ARG A 280 -129.19 -76.10 -48.36
C ARG A 280 -129.87 -76.57 -49.65
N ALA A 281 -129.12 -76.62 -50.76
CA ALA A 281 -129.57 -77.10 -52.06
C ALA A 281 -129.59 -78.65 -52.20
N GLY A 282 -129.20 -79.41 -51.16
CA GLY A 282 -129.25 -80.87 -51.15
C GLY A 282 -128.37 -81.53 -52.23
N GLU A 283 -128.84 -82.62 -52.84
CA GLU A 283 -128.10 -83.42 -53.85
C GLU A 283 -127.61 -82.59 -55.06
N ALA A 284 -128.33 -81.52 -55.45
CA ALA A 284 -127.93 -80.65 -56.57
C ALA A 284 -126.76 -79.70 -56.24
N GLY A 285 -126.51 -79.41 -54.95
CA GLY A 285 -125.46 -78.50 -54.48
C GLY A 285 -124.14 -79.17 -54.12
N ARG A 286 -124.06 -80.50 -54.21
CA ARG A 286 -122.94 -81.30 -53.69
C ARG A 286 -121.58 -80.98 -54.34
N GLY A 287 -121.56 -80.66 -55.63
CA GLY A 287 -120.35 -80.19 -56.33
C GLY A 287 -119.90 -78.79 -55.88
N PHE A 288 -120.85 -77.90 -55.58
CA PHE A 288 -120.56 -76.56 -55.08
C PHE A 288 -120.07 -76.55 -53.63
N ALA A 289 -120.57 -77.45 -52.78
CA ALA A 289 -120.12 -77.58 -51.39
C ALA A 289 -118.63 -77.97 -51.30
N VAL A 290 -118.17 -78.89 -52.16
CA VAL A 290 -116.74 -79.29 -52.21
C VAL A 290 -115.86 -78.12 -52.62
N VAL A 291 -116.27 -77.34 -53.63
CA VAL A 291 -115.51 -76.15 -54.06
C VAL A 291 -115.51 -75.08 -52.97
N ALA A 292 -116.63 -74.85 -52.30
CA ALA A 292 -116.72 -73.86 -51.22
C ALA A 292 -115.88 -74.26 -49.99
N ASP A 293 -115.85 -75.53 -49.60
CA ASP A 293 -114.98 -76.02 -48.52
C ASP A 293 -113.49 -75.97 -48.92
N GLU A 294 -113.16 -76.22 -50.19
CA GLU A 294 -111.79 -76.08 -50.69
C GLU A 294 -111.33 -74.61 -50.69
N VAL A 295 -112.19 -73.67 -51.10
CA VAL A 295 -111.93 -72.22 -51.03
C VAL A 295 -111.81 -71.77 -49.57
N ARG A 296 -112.61 -72.33 -48.66
CA ARG A 296 -112.52 -72.06 -47.21
C ARG A 296 -111.17 -72.52 -46.64
N ASN A 297 -110.76 -73.74 -46.98
CA ASN A 297 -109.48 -74.31 -46.56
C ASN A 297 -108.30 -73.50 -47.13
N LEU A 298 -108.36 -73.10 -48.40
CA LEU A 298 -107.36 -72.24 -49.03
C LEU A 298 -107.28 -70.86 -48.35
N SER A 299 -108.43 -70.26 -48.01
CA SER A 299 -108.49 -68.98 -47.29
C SER A 299 -107.92 -69.07 -45.87
N GLN A 300 -108.07 -70.22 -45.21
CA GLN A 300 -107.46 -70.49 -43.91
C GLN A 300 -105.94 -70.62 -44.05
N GLN A 301 -105.44 -71.37 -45.05
CA GLN A 301 -104.00 -71.49 -45.32
C GLN A 301 -103.35 -70.16 -45.67
N VAL A 302 -104.02 -69.32 -46.48
CA VAL A 302 -103.53 -67.95 -46.80
C VAL A 302 -103.46 -67.09 -45.55
N ARG A 303 -104.43 -67.21 -44.63
CA ARG A 303 -104.41 -66.47 -43.36
C ARG A 303 -103.26 -66.90 -42.47
N ASP A 304 -103.07 -68.21 -42.32
CA ASP A 304 -102.04 -68.77 -41.45
C ASP A 304 -100.64 -68.42 -41.99
N ALA A 305 -100.43 -68.52 -43.31
CA ALA A 305 -99.21 -68.04 -43.98
C ALA A 305 -99.00 -66.53 -43.84
N THR A 306 -100.07 -65.73 -43.94
CA THR A 306 -99.99 -64.26 -43.72
C THR A 306 -99.59 -63.94 -42.28
N SER A 307 -100.06 -64.72 -41.30
CA SER A 307 -99.71 -64.55 -39.88
C SER A 307 -98.25 -64.90 -39.60
N GLU A 308 -97.71 -65.92 -40.24
CA GLU A 308 -96.29 -66.28 -40.13
C GLU A 308 -95.38 -65.22 -40.77
N ILE A 309 -95.80 -64.64 -41.91
CA ILE A 309 -95.06 -63.52 -42.52
C ILE A 309 -95.14 -62.28 -41.62
N ASP A 310 -96.30 -61.98 -41.02
CA ASP A 310 -96.48 -60.87 -40.08
C ASP A 310 -95.53 -60.98 -38.87
N GLU A 311 -95.39 -62.17 -38.29
CA GLU A 311 -94.45 -62.44 -37.19
C GLU A 311 -92.99 -62.21 -37.61
N ASN A 312 -92.60 -62.69 -38.80
CA ASN A 312 -91.26 -62.45 -39.35
C ASN A 312 -90.99 -60.95 -39.63
N ILE A 313 -91.99 -60.20 -40.11
CA ILE A 313 -91.90 -58.75 -40.33
C ILE A 313 -91.81 -57.99 -39.00
N MET A 314 -92.49 -58.45 -37.94
CA MET A 314 -92.34 -57.89 -36.60
C MET A 314 -90.91 -58.04 -36.08
N VAL A 315 -90.31 -59.23 -36.22
CA VAL A 315 -88.90 -59.47 -35.86
C VAL A 315 -87.97 -58.58 -36.69
N MET A 316 -88.19 -58.48 -38.00
CA MET A 316 -87.40 -57.62 -38.89
C MET A 316 -87.51 -56.15 -38.49
N THR A 317 -88.71 -55.66 -38.17
CA THR A 317 -88.95 -54.28 -37.73
C THR A 317 -88.23 -53.98 -36.43
N ALA A 318 -88.21 -54.92 -35.48
CA ALA A 318 -87.43 -54.79 -34.24
C ALA A 318 -85.93 -54.68 -34.52
N LEU A 319 -85.37 -55.55 -35.38
CA LEU A 319 -83.96 -55.50 -35.78
C LEU A 319 -83.59 -54.21 -36.52
N VAL A 320 -84.48 -53.70 -37.38
CA VAL A 320 -84.30 -52.41 -38.08
C VAL A 320 -84.27 -51.26 -37.09
N LYS A 321 -85.15 -51.27 -36.07
CA LYS A 321 -85.17 -50.26 -35.01
C LYS A 321 -83.88 -50.27 -34.18
N ASP A 322 -83.41 -51.44 -33.78
CA ASP A 322 -82.15 -51.57 -33.03
C ASP A 322 -80.95 -51.14 -33.88
N THR A 323 -80.94 -51.51 -35.17
CA THR A 323 -79.92 -51.08 -36.13
C THR A 323 -79.91 -49.56 -36.31
N LYS A 324 -81.08 -48.91 -36.32
CA LYS A 324 -81.21 -47.45 -36.39
C LYS A 324 -80.60 -46.77 -35.15
N VAL A 325 -80.84 -47.30 -33.95
CA VAL A 325 -80.25 -46.78 -32.70
C VAL A 325 -78.73 -46.95 -32.71
N ASN A 326 -78.24 -48.13 -33.07
CA ASN A 326 -76.79 -48.39 -33.15
C ASN A 326 -76.10 -47.49 -34.19
N SER A 327 -76.73 -47.25 -35.34
CA SER A 327 -76.23 -46.33 -36.35
C SER A 327 -76.14 -44.88 -35.84
N ALA A 328 -77.11 -44.44 -35.04
CA ALA A 328 -77.08 -43.11 -34.42
C ALA A 328 -75.93 -42.99 -33.40
N ASN A 329 -75.70 -44.03 -32.59
CA ASN A 329 -74.59 -44.06 -31.64
C ASN A 329 -73.23 -44.02 -32.38
N ILE A 330 -73.08 -44.72 -33.50
CA ILE A 330 -71.86 -44.67 -34.32
C ILE A 330 -71.59 -43.24 -34.81
N LEU A 331 -72.60 -42.53 -35.29
CA LEU A 331 -72.46 -41.13 -35.72
C LEU A 331 -72.09 -40.20 -34.56
N GLU A 332 -72.66 -40.41 -33.38
CA GLU A 332 -72.31 -39.65 -32.17
C GLU A 332 -70.84 -39.89 -31.77
N TYR A 333 -70.40 -41.15 -31.70
CA TYR A 333 -69.00 -41.47 -31.39
C TYR A 333 -68.04 -40.92 -32.44
N THR A 334 -68.41 -40.96 -33.71
CA THR A 334 -67.59 -40.43 -34.81
C THR A 334 -67.43 -38.91 -34.68
N ARG A 335 -68.51 -38.19 -34.38
CA ARG A 335 -68.48 -36.73 -34.13
C ARG A 335 -67.63 -36.37 -32.91
N ASN A 336 -67.76 -37.12 -31.81
CA ASN A 336 -66.94 -36.89 -30.61
C ASN A 336 -65.45 -37.15 -30.90
N THR A 337 -65.16 -38.19 -31.69
CA THR A 337 -63.78 -38.52 -32.11
C THR A 337 -63.21 -37.42 -33.02
N GLU A 338 -64.01 -36.88 -33.95
CA GLU A 338 -63.62 -35.76 -34.80
C GLU A 338 -63.25 -34.51 -33.97
N GLY A 339 -64.08 -34.17 -32.96
CA GLY A 339 -63.80 -33.08 -32.04
C GLY A 339 -62.50 -33.29 -31.25
N PHE A 340 -62.30 -34.49 -30.69
CA PHE A 340 -61.09 -34.83 -29.94
C PHE A 340 -59.81 -34.74 -30.79
N ILE A 341 -59.87 -35.19 -32.05
CA ILE A 341 -58.75 -35.07 -33.00
C ILE A 341 -58.46 -33.60 -33.32
N GLY A 342 -59.51 -32.78 -33.52
CA GLY A 342 -59.37 -31.34 -33.74
C GLY A 342 -58.65 -30.64 -32.59
N ASP A 343 -59.09 -30.89 -31.35
CA ASP A 343 -58.47 -30.33 -30.14
C ASP A 343 -57.00 -30.75 -30.00
N THR A 344 -56.70 -32.02 -30.32
CA THR A 344 -55.33 -32.56 -30.26
C THR A 344 -54.43 -31.92 -31.32
N SER A 345 -54.93 -31.71 -32.54
CA SER A 345 -54.18 -31.03 -33.61
C SER A 345 -53.86 -29.58 -33.24
N GLU A 346 -54.80 -28.86 -32.61
CA GLU A 346 -54.53 -27.50 -32.08
C GLU A 346 -53.44 -27.51 -31.01
N GLN A 347 -53.43 -28.51 -30.12
CA GLN A 347 -52.37 -28.69 -29.12
C GLN A 347 -51.00 -28.93 -29.78
N PHE A 348 -50.91 -29.77 -30.80
CA PHE A 348 -49.67 -29.97 -31.56
C PHE A 348 -49.22 -28.71 -32.29
N GLY A 349 -50.16 -27.94 -32.86
CA GLY A 349 -49.85 -26.64 -33.47
C GLY A 349 -49.21 -25.67 -32.47
N ARG A 350 -49.68 -25.64 -31.23
CA ARG A 350 -49.06 -24.84 -30.15
C ARG A 350 -47.66 -25.35 -29.80
N LEU A 351 -47.48 -26.66 -29.63
CA LEU A 351 -46.15 -27.22 -29.33
C LEU A 351 -45.10 -26.92 -30.40
N VAL A 352 -45.49 -26.89 -31.68
CA VAL A 352 -44.59 -26.49 -32.78
C VAL A 352 -44.07 -25.07 -32.56
N VAL A 353 -44.95 -24.12 -32.22
CA VAL A 353 -44.57 -22.73 -31.94
C VAL A 353 -43.67 -22.66 -30.70
N ASP A 354 -44.01 -23.38 -29.64
CA ASP A 354 -43.21 -23.41 -28.40
C ASP A 354 -41.78 -23.94 -28.65
N PHE A 355 -41.62 -25.02 -29.44
CA PHE A 355 -40.31 -25.56 -29.78
C PHE A 355 -39.50 -24.65 -30.70
N GLU A 356 -40.14 -23.93 -31.63
CA GLU A 356 -39.47 -22.91 -32.46
C GLU A 356 -38.97 -21.75 -31.60
N GLU A 357 -39.74 -21.32 -30.60
CA GLU A 357 -39.31 -20.30 -29.63
C GLU A 357 -38.11 -20.78 -28.80
N VAL A 358 -38.15 -22.01 -28.28
CA VAL A 358 -37.02 -22.61 -27.54
C VAL A 358 -35.76 -22.63 -28.42
N ASN A 359 -35.86 -22.98 -29.70
CA ASN A 359 -34.69 -23.02 -30.59
C ASN A 359 -34.07 -21.62 -30.82
N ASN A 360 -34.91 -20.59 -30.94
CA ASN A 360 -34.45 -19.20 -31.01
C ASN A 360 -33.76 -18.74 -29.71
N GLN A 361 -34.28 -19.15 -28.55
CA GLN A 361 -33.66 -18.88 -27.25
C GLN A 361 -32.29 -19.56 -27.14
N LEU A 362 -32.17 -20.82 -27.58
CA LEU A 362 -30.89 -21.54 -27.59
C LEU A 362 -29.84 -20.88 -28.48
N THR A 363 -30.25 -20.33 -29.63
CA THR A 363 -29.36 -19.55 -30.51
C THR A 363 -28.82 -18.30 -29.79
N THR A 364 -29.68 -17.61 -29.05
CA THR A 364 -29.30 -16.44 -28.25
C THR A 364 -28.37 -16.81 -27.09
N ILE A 365 -28.60 -17.96 -26.44
CA ILE A 365 -27.71 -18.50 -25.41
C ILE A 365 -26.32 -18.77 -26.02
N SER A 366 -26.26 -19.39 -27.21
CA SER A 366 -25.00 -19.65 -27.90
C SER A 366 -24.20 -18.37 -28.16
N SER A 367 -24.83 -17.31 -28.68
CA SER A 367 -24.13 -16.04 -28.91
C SER A 367 -23.64 -15.39 -27.62
N THR A 368 -24.42 -15.52 -26.54
CA THR A 368 -24.05 -14.99 -25.22
C THR A 368 -22.86 -15.77 -24.63
N LEU A 369 -22.79 -17.09 -24.85
CA LEU A 369 -21.65 -17.91 -24.42
C LEU A 369 -20.36 -17.55 -25.16
N ASP A 370 -20.43 -17.23 -26.45
CA ASP A 370 -19.26 -16.76 -27.22
C ASP A 370 -18.72 -15.44 -26.64
N GLU A 371 -19.61 -14.49 -26.31
CA GLU A 371 -19.23 -13.22 -25.68
C GLU A 371 -18.65 -13.42 -24.27
N LEU A 372 -19.23 -14.31 -23.47
CA LEU A 372 -18.73 -14.71 -22.16
C LEU A 372 -17.33 -15.34 -22.26
N SER A 373 -17.12 -16.23 -23.23
CA SER A 373 -15.83 -16.88 -23.48
C SER A 373 -14.76 -15.85 -23.84
N TYR A 374 -15.10 -14.90 -24.73
CA TYR A 374 -14.21 -13.81 -25.10
C TYR A 374 -13.84 -12.93 -23.89
N THR A 375 -14.85 -12.49 -23.13
CA THR A 375 -14.66 -11.64 -21.95
C THR A 375 -13.85 -12.33 -20.86
N ASN A 376 -14.04 -13.64 -20.69
CA ASN A 376 -13.27 -14.42 -19.72
C ASN A 376 -11.80 -14.57 -20.15
N LYS A 377 -11.52 -14.77 -21.45
CA LYS A 377 -10.15 -14.78 -21.98
C LYS A 377 -9.44 -13.43 -21.81
N GLU A 378 -10.13 -12.33 -22.07
CA GLU A 378 -9.60 -10.99 -21.82
C GLU A 378 -9.32 -10.77 -20.32
N SER A 379 -10.23 -11.20 -19.46
CA SER A 379 -10.04 -11.16 -18.00
C SER A 379 -8.80 -11.94 -17.58
N HIS A 380 -8.60 -13.15 -18.11
CA HIS A 380 -7.40 -13.97 -17.88
C HIS A 380 -6.11 -13.22 -18.28
N SER A 381 -6.08 -12.66 -19.48
CA SER A 381 -4.96 -11.88 -20.02
C SER A 381 -4.64 -10.64 -19.19
N HIS A 382 -5.67 -9.91 -18.73
CA HIS A 382 -5.48 -8.75 -17.85
C HIS A 382 -4.89 -9.13 -16.49
N VAL A 383 -5.35 -10.24 -15.90
CA VAL A 383 -4.86 -10.68 -14.60
C VAL A 383 -3.43 -11.21 -14.69
N GLU A 384 -3.07 -11.87 -15.79
CA GLU A 384 -1.68 -12.27 -16.06
C GLU A 384 -0.75 -11.04 -16.12
N LYS A 385 -1.17 -9.96 -16.80
CA LYS A 385 -0.43 -8.68 -16.81
C LYS A 385 -0.32 -8.06 -15.42
N ILE A 386 -1.37 -8.11 -14.60
CA ILE A 386 -1.34 -7.63 -13.21
C ILE A 386 -0.32 -8.42 -12.38
N ALA A 387 -0.28 -9.75 -12.54
CA ALA A 387 0.71 -10.59 -11.89
C ALA A 387 2.14 -10.24 -12.33
N GLY A 388 2.36 -10.04 -13.63
CA GLY A 388 3.65 -9.59 -14.18
C GLY A 388 4.11 -8.24 -13.62
N ILE A 389 3.23 -7.23 -13.63
CA ILE A 389 3.51 -5.89 -13.07
C ILE A 389 3.81 -5.97 -11.56
N SER A 390 3.12 -6.86 -10.84
CA SER A 390 3.38 -7.08 -9.41
C SER A 390 4.80 -7.61 -9.18
N GLY A 391 5.30 -8.47 -10.07
CA GLY A 391 6.69 -8.91 -10.11
C GLY A 391 7.67 -7.76 -10.32
N ASP A 392 7.43 -6.91 -11.32
CA ASP A 392 8.28 -5.74 -11.60
C ASP A 392 8.32 -4.75 -10.42
N ILE A 393 7.17 -4.50 -9.78
CA ILE A 393 7.08 -3.65 -8.59
C ILE A 393 7.94 -4.23 -7.46
N ARG A 394 7.94 -5.56 -7.27
CA ARG A 394 8.77 -6.22 -6.25
C ARG A 394 10.27 -6.00 -6.50
N ASP A 395 10.71 -6.10 -7.74
CA ASP A 395 12.10 -5.87 -8.09
C ASP A 395 12.50 -4.41 -7.89
N GLU A 396 11.65 -3.46 -8.28
CA GLU A 396 11.90 -2.04 -8.06
C GLU A 396 11.89 -1.66 -6.57
N MET A 397 11.05 -2.30 -5.75
CA MET A 397 11.07 -2.14 -4.30
C MET A 397 12.38 -2.65 -3.69
N ASN A 398 12.89 -3.79 -4.15
CA ASN A 398 14.18 -4.31 -3.69
C ASN A 398 15.32 -3.33 -4.03
N ARG A 399 15.34 -2.78 -5.25
CA ARG A 399 16.31 -1.75 -5.65
C ARG A 399 16.17 -0.47 -4.82
N SER A 400 14.95 0.01 -4.61
CA SER A 400 14.67 1.20 -3.79
C SER A 400 15.09 1.02 -2.33
N THR A 401 15.02 -0.21 -1.81
CA THR A 401 15.51 -0.54 -0.46
C THR A 401 17.02 -0.41 -0.36
N VAL A 402 17.74 -0.89 -1.38
CA VAL A 402 19.20 -0.75 -1.45
C VAL A 402 19.58 0.73 -1.50
N PHE A 403 18.97 1.52 -2.39
CA PHE A 403 19.23 2.96 -2.47
C PHE A 403 18.89 3.70 -1.17
N SER A 404 17.80 3.32 -0.50
CA SER A 404 17.46 3.90 0.79
C SER A 404 18.52 3.60 1.85
N GLY A 405 19.07 2.38 1.88
CA GLY A 405 20.16 2.02 2.79
C GLY A 405 21.50 2.68 2.46
N GLU A 406 21.78 2.91 1.17
CA GLU A 406 22.93 3.69 0.72
C GLU A 406 22.81 5.16 1.10
N LEU A 407 21.62 5.75 0.98
CA LEU A 407 21.33 7.13 1.43
C LEU A 407 21.53 7.27 2.94
N GLU A 408 21.00 6.33 3.74
CA GLU A 408 21.20 6.29 5.19
C GLU A 408 22.71 6.25 5.52
N SER A 409 23.45 5.33 4.91
CA SER A 409 24.90 5.20 5.12
C SER A 409 25.67 6.46 4.71
N SER A 410 25.34 7.07 3.57
CA SER A 410 25.97 8.31 3.08
C SER A 410 25.69 9.51 3.98
N THR A 411 24.46 9.60 4.52
CA THR A 411 24.11 10.64 5.51
C THR A 411 24.88 10.46 6.80
N GLU A 412 25.00 9.22 7.31
CA GLU A 412 25.83 8.90 8.48
C GLU A 412 27.30 9.27 8.26
N GLU A 413 27.90 8.87 7.14
CA GLU A 413 29.28 9.22 6.79
C GLU A 413 29.47 10.74 6.70
N THR A 414 28.51 11.45 6.13
CA THR A 414 28.53 12.92 6.07
C THR A 414 28.49 13.52 7.48
N GLN A 415 27.64 13.03 8.37
CA GLN A 415 27.60 13.48 9.76
C GLN A 415 28.90 13.16 10.50
N GLU A 416 29.47 11.97 10.29
CA GLU A 416 30.74 11.56 10.88
C GLU A 416 31.90 12.46 10.42
N LEU A 417 31.94 12.83 9.13
CA LEU A 417 32.94 13.77 8.62
C LEU A 417 32.77 15.17 9.23
N LEU A 418 31.52 15.65 9.33
CA LEU A 418 31.21 16.94 9.93
C LEU A 418 31.39 16.94 11.45
N SER A 419 31.39 15.77 12.11
CA SER A 419 31.53 15.61 13.57
C SER A 419 32.86 16.13 14.11
N ARG A 420 33.89 16.19 13.25
CA ARG A 420 35.23 16.67 13.60
C ARG A 420 35.20 18.16 13.94
N PHE A 421 34.45 18.94 13.19
CA PHE A 421 34.41 20.39 13.37
C PHE A 421 33.49 20.81 14.52
N ILE A 422 34.01 21.64 15.43
CA ILE A 422 33.21 22.23 16.51
C ILE A 422 32.87 23.67 16.11
N ILE A 423 31.58 23.96 15.92
CA ILE A 423 31.13 25.30 15.51
C ILE A 423 30.84 26.23 16.70
N GLY A 424 30.50 25.66 17.86
CA GLY A 424 30.30 26.36 19.13
C GLY A 424 28.94 27.03 19.34
N TYR A 425 27.94 26.79 18.49
CA TYR A 425 26.58 27.31 18.66
C TYR A 425 25.52 26.35 18.09
N GLY A 426 24.25 26.59 18.43
CA GLY A 426 23.09 25.82 17.96
C GLY A 426 22.72 24.62 18.86
N SER A 427 21.51 24.11 18.70
CA SER A 427 20.97 22.97 19.47
C SER A 427 21.82 21.71 19.33
N PHE A 428 22.33 21.46 18.12
CA PHE A 428 23.19 20.32 17.82
C PHE A 428 24.45 20.28 18.70
N GLU A 429 25.16 21.41 18.85
CA GLU A 429 26.35 21.51 19.70
C GLU A 429 26.02 21.38 21.19
N ARG A 430 24.89 21.96 21.65
CA ARG A 430 24.43 21.82 23.04
C ARG A 430 24.22 20.35 23.41
N ILE A 431 23.58 19.58 22.53
CA ILE A 431 23.29 18.16 22.74
C ILE A 431 24.57 17.33 22.67
N ILE A 432 25.50 17.64 21.76
CA ILE A 432 26.80 16.98 21.71
C ILE A 432 27.58 17.21 23.00
N GLN A 433 27.63 18.46 23.48
CA GLN A 433 28.36 18.81 24.69
C GLN A 433 27.79 18.08 25.91
N ALA A 434 26.46 18.07 26.07
CA ALA A 434 25.79 17.29 27.11
C ALA A 434 26.13 15.79 27.01
N GLY A 435 26.06 15.23 25.80
CA GLY A 435 26.41 13.83 25.53
C GLY A 435 27.86 13.50 25.90
N ARG A 436 28.83 14.36 25.57
CA ARG A 436 30.24 14.18 25.97
C ARG A 436 30.43 14.20 27.48
N ASP A 437 29.78 15.14 28.16
CA ASP A 437 29.89 15.27 29.62
C ASP A 437 29.22 14.11 30.35
N TRP A 438 28.09 13.61 29.85
CA TRP A 438 27.41 12.43 30.40
C TRP A 438 28.12 11.12 30.06
N THR A 439 28.78 11.03 28.91
CA THR A 439 29.66 9.91 28.58
C THR A 439 30.81 9.84 29.58
N ARG A 440 31.46 10.97 29.90
CA ARG A 440 32.51 11.03 30.92
C ARG A 440 32.01 10.56 32.30
N GLN A 441 30.87 11.08 32.74
CA GLN A 441 30.26 10.66 34.02
C GLN A 441 29.92 9.16 34.03
N THR A 442 29.47 8.62 32.89
CA THR A 442 29.17 7.20 32.73
C THR A 442 30.44 6.35 32.80
N GLN A 443 31.53 6.78 32.17
CA GLN A 443 32.84 6.12 32.29
C GLN A 443 33.33 6.12 33.73
N ASP A 444 33.27 7.26 34.42
CA ASP A 444 33.67 7.38 35.82
C ASP A 444 32.86 6.41 36.72
N ALA A 445 31.56 6.28 36.47
CA ALA A 445 30.68 5.35 37.18
C ALA A 445 31.04 3.88 36.91
N LEU A 446 31.36 3.53 35.66
CA LEU A 446 31.80 2.19 35.28
C LEU A 446 33.16 1.83 35.89
N GLU A 447 34.12 2.76 35.88
CA GLU A 447 35.42 2.62 36.53
C GLU A 447 35.27 2.47 38.05
N GLN A 448 34.28 3.15 38.66
CA GLN A 448 33.93 2.95 40.06
C GLN A 448 33.41 1.54 40.35
N LEU A 449 32.64 0.93 39.44
CA LEU A 449 32.18 -0.45 39.60
C LEU A 449 33.34 -1.45 39.41
N GLN A 450 34.18 -1.21 38.40
CA GLN A 450 35.37 -2.02 38.10
C GLN A 450 36.36 -2.01 39.28
N SER A 451 36.61 -0.84 39.88
CA SER A 451 37.48 -0.70 41.07
C SER A 451 36.93 -1.37 42.34
N LYS A 452 35.62 -1.65 42.40
CA LYS A 452 35.00 -2.47 43.46
C LYS A 452 35.12 -3.98 43.21
N GLY A 453 35.81 -4.40 42.15
CA GLY A 453 36.03 -5.80 41.80
C GLY A 453 34.90 -6.44 40.99
N LEU A 454 33.94 -5.66 40.49
CA LEU A 454 32.92 -6.15 39.58
C LEU A 454 33.49 -6.26 38.17
N ASN A 455 33.22 -7.36 37.45
CA ASN A 455 33.65 -7.50 36.06
C ASN A 455 32.65 -6.81 35.14
N ILE A 456 32.84 -5.52 34.84
CA ILE A 456 31.91 -4.78 33.96
C ILE A 456 31.92 -5.30 32.50
N PHE A 457 32.92 -6.12 32.13
CA PHE A 457 33.02 -6.77 30.82
C PHE A 457 32.42 -8.18 30.82
N ASP A 458 31.67 -8.56 31.84
CA ASP A 458 30.93 -9.82 31.86
C ASP A 458 29.84 -9.83 30.78
N THR A 459 29.90 -10.82 29.90
CA THR A 459 28.95 -11.07 28.81
C THR A 459 28.27 -12.44 28.95
N GLN A 460 28.31 -13.06 30.14
CA GLN A 460 27.59 -14.29 30.44
C GLN A 460 26.11 -13.97 30.72
N TYR A 461 25.35 -13.68 29.65
CA TYR A 461 23.94 -13.33 29.76
C TYR A 461 23.08 -14.51 30.24
N ILE A 462 22.50 -14.38 31.43
CA ILE A 462 21.56 -15.36 31.99
C ILE A 462 20.15 -14.85 31.78
N ARG A 463 19.37 -15.53 30.94
CA ARG A 463 17.96 -15.17 30.71
C ARG A 463 17.14 -15.36 31.99
N THR A 464 16.32 -14.37 32.37
CA THR A 464 15.58 -14.35 33.65
C THR A 464 14.07 -14.53 33.51
N ASN A 465 13.55 -14.62 32.28
CA ASN A 465 12.12 -14.79 32.00
C ASN A 465 11.86 -15.69 30.79
N ASP A 466 10.72 -16.37 30.74
CA ASP A 466 10.31 -17.19 29.59
C ASP A 466 9.53 -16.38 28.53
N ASP A 467 8.96 -15.24 28.92
CA ASP A 467 8.18 -14.36 28.05
C ASP A 467 9.05 -13.44 27.17
N LEU A 468 8.42 -12.74 26.22
CA LEU A 468 9.02 -11.63 25.47
C LEU A 468 8.58 -10.28 26.05
N PRO A 469 9.44 -9.24 26.06
CA PRO A 469 10.83 -9.24 25.61
C PRO A 469 11.77 -9.99 26.57
N GLU A 470 12.83 -10.60 26.02
CA GLU A 470 13.82 -11.35 26.80
C GLU A 470 14.61 -10.42 27.73
N LYS A 471 14.81 -10.86 28.97
CA LYS A 471 15.57 -10.17 30.02
C LYS A 471 16.81 -10.97 30.38
N TYR A 472 17.92 -10.29 30.59
CA TYR A 472 19.20 -10.92 30.90
C TYR A 472 19.86 -10.29 32.11
N ASP A 473 20.39 -11.13 32.99
CA ASP A 473 21.27 -10.73 34.08
C ASP A 473 22.73 -11.05 33.75
N VAL A 474 23.63 -10.24 34.29
CA VAL A 474 25.08 -10.40 34.30
C VAL A 474 25.59 -10.09 35.71
N SER A 475 26.83 -10.49 36.04
CA SER A 475 27.37 -10.41 37.41
C SER A 475 27.35 -9.02 38.05
N TYR A 476 27.29 -7.95 37.26
CA TYR A 476 27.33 -6.56 37.75
C TYR A 476 25.99 -5.82 37.64
N VAL A 477 24.92 -6.46 37.14
CA VAL A 477 23.67 -5.77 36.72
C VAL A 477 23.02 -4.97 37.83
N ASP A 478 22.89 -5.53 39.04
CA ASP A 478 22.22 -4.86 40.16
C ASP A 478 23.00 -3.64 40.66
N ALA A 479 24.33 -3.78 40.76
CA ALA A 479 25.21 -2.70 41.17
C ALA A 479 25.28 -1.58 40.13
N TYR A 480 25.25 -1.94 38.83
CA TYR A 480 25.15 -1.00 37.73
C TYR A 480 23.83 -0.24 37.75
N GLU A 481 22.71 -0.95 37.90
CA GLU A 481 21.39 -0.33 37.92
C GLU A 481 21.23 0.64 39.09
N GLN A 482 21.72 0.27 40.29
CA GLN A 482 21.69 1.14 41.45
C GLN A 482 22.49 2.44 41.26
N LEU A 483 23.61 2.39 40.53
CA LEU A 483 24.49 3.53 40.32
C LEU A 483 24.10 4.39 39.12
N LEU A 484 23.81 3.78 37.96
CA LEU A 484 23.63 4.50 36.70
C LEU A 484 22.17 4.90 36.41
N ARG A 485 21.15 4.17 36.89
CA ARG A 485 19.75 4.55 36.63
C ARG A 485 19.41 5.97 37.12
N PRO A 486 19.78 6.38 38.36
CA PRO A 486 19.54 7.76 38.80
C PRO A 486 20.23 8.81 37.93
N MET A 487 21.37 8.46 37.31
CA MET A 487 22.06 9.35 36.36
C MET A 487 21.25 9.49 35.08
N PHE A 488 20.74 8.39 34.51
CA PHE A 488 19.90 8.41 33.31
C PHE A 488 18.61 9.22 33.52
N ASP A 489 17.95 9.06 34.68
CA ASP A 489 16.77 9.86 35.04
C ASP A 489 17.09 11.36 35.14
N ARG A 490 18.25 11.70 35.71
CA ARG A 490 18.74 13.08 35.79
C ARG A 490 19.04 13.66 34.41
N PHE A 491 19.70 12.92 33.52
CA PHE A 491 20.02 13.38 32.17
C PHE A 491 18.77 13.77 31.37
N LEU A 492 17.70 12.97 31.47
CA LEU A 492 16.41 13.30 30.85
C LEU A 492 15.73 14.53 31.46
N THR A 493 16.04 14.86 32.72
CA THR A 493 15.54 16.06 33.38
C THR A 493 16.36 17.30 32.99
N GLU A 494 17.68 17.13 32.82
CA GLU A 494 18.61 18.18 32.40
C GLU A 494 18.39 18.61 30.94
N GLN A 495 18.00 17.70 30.04
CA GLN A 495 17.70 17.99 28.63
C GLN A 495 16.28 17.53 28.23
N PRO A 496 15.26 18.39 28.42
CA PRO A 496 13.91 18.12 27.95
C PRO A 496 13.88 17.88 26.44
N GLY A 497 13.18 16.83 26.00
CA GLY A 497 13.07 16.42 24.59
C GLY A 497 13.85 15.16 24.23
N LEU A 498 14.76 14.70 25.11
CA LEU A 498 15.32 13.36 25.01
C LEU A 498 14.28 12.30 25.37
N ILE A 499 14.22 11.24 24.57
CA ILE A 499 13.39 10.05 24.80
C ILE A 499 14.14 9.06 25.70
N TYR A 500 15.44 8.92 25.48
CA TYR A 500 16.33 8.12 26.33
C TYR A 500 17.75 8.69 26.32
N ALA A 501 18.49 8.46 27.40
CA ALA A 501 19.91 8.71 27.55
C ALA A 501 20.47 7.60 28.45
N ILE A 502 21.08 6.57 27.85
CA ILE A 502 21.51 5.35 28.54
C ILE A 502 22.85 4.87 28.01
N ALA A 503 23.47 3.89 28.67
CA ALA A 503 24.64 3.22 28.15
C ALA A 503 24.38 1.74 27.85
N VAL A 504 24.94 1.28 26.73
CA VAL A 504 24.87 -0.09 26.24
C VAL A 504 26.29 -0.61 26.00
N ASN A 505 26.54 -1.88 26.28
CA ASN A 505 27.83 -2.47 25.96
C ASN A 505 27.95 -2.79 24.45
N THR A 506 29.10 -3.30 23.99
CA THR A 506 29.33 -3.63 22.57
C THR A 506 28.37 -4.66 21.98
N ASP A 507 27.72 -5.49 22.80
CA ASP A 507 26.71 -6.45 22.36
C ASP A 507 25.31 -5.79 22.23
N GLY A 508 25.18 -4.51 22.61
CA GLY A 508 23.91 -3.80 22.67
C GLY A 508 23.12 -4.05 23.95
N TYR A 509 23.71 -4.69 24.96
CA TYR A 509 23.06 -4.95 26.25
C TYR A 509 22.95 -3.66 27.06
N ALA A 510 21.74 -3.35 27.52
CA ALA A 510 21.42 -2.23 28.41
C ALA A 510 21.12 -2.77 29.83
N PRO A 511 22.10 -2.81 30.76
CA PRO A 511 21.87 -3.38 32.09
C PRO A 511 20.84 -2.59 32.90
N ALA A 512 20.74 -1.28 32.65
CA ALA A 512 19.70 -0.42 33.22
C ALA A 512 19.17 0.57 32.19
N HIS A 513 17.97 1.07 32.46
CA HIS A 513 17.31 2.13 31.70
C HIS A 513 16.72 3.15 32.68
N HIS A 514 16.29 4.32 32.19
CA HIS A 514 15.55 5.28 33.01
C HIS A 514 14.23 4.69 33.56
N MET A 515 13.73 5.24 34.66
CA MET A 515 12.67 4.65 35.48
C MET A 515 11.34 4.45 34.74
N LYS A 516 10.95 5.40 33.88
CA LYS A 516 9.65 5.38 33.15
C LYS A 516 9.46 4.19 32.20
N VAL A 517 10.55 3.52 31.82
CA VAL A 517 10.53 2.33 30.96
C VAL A 517 11.27 1.17 31.62
N SER A 518 11.25 1.14 32.95
CA SER A 518 11.79 0.05 33.75
C SER A 518 10.72 -0.64 34.59
N GLU A 519 9.50 -0.74 34.07
CA GLU A 519 8.38 -1.41 34.73
C GLU A 519 8.56 -2.95 34.72
N PRO A 520 8.04 -3.68 35.72
CA PRO A 520 7.98 -5.14 35.70
C PRO A 520 7.18 -5.66 34.50
N LEU A 521 7.47 -6.88 34.05
CA LEU A 521 6.73 -7.53 32.97
C LEU A 521 5.27 -7.78 33.39
N THR A 522 4.35 -7.48 32.48
CA THR A 522 2.90 -7.68 32.64
C THR A 522 2.40 -8.96 31.97
N GLY A 523 3.21 -9.55 31.07
CA GLY A 523 2.85 -10.70 30.24
C GLY A 523 2.20 -10.31 28.90
N CYS A 524 2.04 -9.01 28.64
CA CYS A 524 1.55 -8.49 27.37
C CYS A 524 2.70 -7.86 26.58
N PHE A 525 3.12 -8.50 25.49
CA PHE A 525 4.28 -8.08 24.70
C PHE A 525 4.22 -6.61 24.28
N ASP A 526 3.07 -6.12 23.81
CA ASP A 526 2.94 -4.74 23.32
C ASP A 526 3.17 -3.70 24.43
N VAL A 527 2.75 -4.01 25.66
CA VAL A 527 2.98 -3.17 26.84
C VAL A 527 4.44 -3.30 27.28
N ASP A 528 4.91 -4.53 27.43
CA ASP A 528 6.22 -4.84 28.00
C ASP A 528 7.37 -4.37 27.08
N ASN A 529 7.19 -4.42 25.77
CA ASN A 529 8.18 -3.93 24.80
C ASN A 529 8.44 -2.42 24.94
N ILE A 530 7.42 -1.66 25.32
CA ILE A 530 7.49 -0.20 25.51
C ILE A 530 7.93 0.13 26.93
N LYS A 531 7.36 -0.54 27.94
CA LYS A 531 7.47 -0.18 29.36
C LYS A 531 8.55 -0.92 30.14
N SER A 532 9.08 -2.02 29.61
CA SER A 532 10.12 -2.82 30.26
C SER A 532 11.36 -2.95 29.38
N ARG A 533 12.18 -1.90 29.33
CA ARG A 533 13.34 -1.78 28.43
C ARG A 533 14.70 -2.03 29.06
N HIS A 534 14.80 -2.04 30.39
CA HIS A 534 16.02 -2.42 31.12
C HIS A 534 16.35 -3.91 30.95
N ARG A 535 17.63 -4.27 31.14
CA ARG A 535 18.17 -5.65 31.10
C ARG A 535 17.89 -6.37 29.78
N ARG A 536 17.90 -5.63 28.67
CA ARG A 536 17.64 -6.13 27.31
C ARG A 536 18.85 -5.95 26.42
N ILE A 537 18.93 -6.76 25.37
CA ILE A 537 19.90 -6.60 24.29
C ILE A 537 19.21 -5.92 23.10
N PHE A 538 19.76 -4.80 22.65
CA PHE A 538 19.31 -4.03 21.49
C PHE A 538 20.33 -4.13 20.37
N ALA A 539 20.19 -5.17 19.53
CA ALA A 539 21.08 -5.46 18.42
C ALA A 539 20.32 -6.02 17.20
N GLY A 540 19.05 -5.60 17.02
CA GLY A 540 18.15 -6.13 16.00
C GLY A 540 18.46 -5.63 14.59
N ASN A 541 19.07 -4.46 14.45
CA ASN A 541 19.39 -3.85 13.15
C ASN A 541 20.82 -3.29 13.08
N ARG A 542 21.21 -2.80 11.89
CA ARG A 542 22.54 -2.21 11.64
C ARG A 542 22.81 -1.02 12.55
N ALA A 543 21.85 -0.11 12.71
CA ALA A 543 22.00 1.09 13.52
C ALA A 543 22.25 0.75 14.99
N GLU A 544 21.45 -0.15 15.56
CA GLU A 544 21.59 -0.58 16.96
C GLU A 544 22.94 -1.25 17.26
N LYS A 545 23.49 -2.02 16.31
CA LYS A 545 24.84 -2.60 16.43
C LYS A 545 25.92 -1.53 16.29
N ARG A 546 25.75 -0.60 15.34
CA ARG A 546 26.73 0.44 15.02
C ARG A 546 26.89 1.43 16.19
N ARG A 547 25.79 1.92 16.78
CA ARG A 547 25.82 2.83 17.95
C ARG A 547 26.53 2.26 19.19
N ALA A 548 26.61 0.93 19.29
CA ALA A 548 27.28 0.23 20.38
C ALA A 548 28.77 -0.07 20.10
N THR A 549 29.19 -0.06 18.82
CA THR A 549 30.50 -0.57 18.39
C THR A 549 31.38 0.46 17.68
N HIS A 550 30.84 1.60 17.25
CA HIS A 550 31.62 2.64 16.60
C HIS A 550 32.68 3.25 17.55
N THR A 551 33.78 3.72 16.99
CA THR A 551 34.86 4.39 17.74
C THR A 551 35.06 5.85 17.30
N ALA A 552 34.14 6.37 16.48
CA ALA A 552 34.13 7.77 16.06
C ALA A 552 33.85 8.71 17.27
N PRO A 553 34.26 10.00 17.21
CA PRO A 553 34.06 10.94 18.33
C PRO A 553 32.62 11.06 18.82
N PHE A 554 31.67 10.91 17.90
CA PHE A 554 30.26 10.60 18.11
C PHE A 554 29.69 10.05 16.80
N LEU A 555 28.51 9.45 16.85
CA LEU A 555 27.78 8.98 15.67
C LEU A 555 26.32 9.40 15.79
N LEU A 556 25.78 10.03 14.75
CA LEU A 556 24.37 10.36 14.64
C LEU A 556 23.72 9.44 13.61
N GLN A 557 22.69 8.71 14.01
CA GLN A 557 21.95 7.79 13.14
C GLN A 557 20.46 8.14 13.19
N THR A 558 19.78 7.95 12.06
CA THR A 558 18.31 7.98 12.01
C THR A 558 17.83 6.58 11.71
N PHE A 559 16.96 6.03 12.54
CA PHE A 559 16.52 4.64 12.37
C PHE A 559 15.08 4.43 12.86
N ILE A 560 14.49 3.32 12.42
CA ILE A 560 13.19 2.84 12.91
C ILE A 560 13.46 1.97 14.14
N ARG A 561 12.91 2.38 15.28
CA ARG A 561 12.96 1.63 16.53
C ARG A 561 12.10 0.35 16.46
N ASP A 562 12.34 -0.60 17.36
CA ASP A 562 11.51 -1.79 17.56
C ASP A 562 10.03 -1.49 17.87
N THR A 563 9.71 -0.24 18.24
CA THR A 563 8.35 0.29 18.43
C THR A 563 7.70 0.84 17.15
N GLY A 564 8.45 0.98 16.05
CA GLY A 564 7.99 1.57 14.78
C GLY A 564 8.16 3.09 14.67
N GLU A 565 8.70 3.75 15.71
CA GLU A 565 9.01 5.18 15.74
C GLU A 565 10.30 5.49 14.96
N VAL A 566 10.31 6.57 14.20
CA VAL A 566 11.52 7.09 13.53
C VAL A 566 12.21 8.06 14.48
N LEU A 567 13.42 7.72 14.91
CA LEU A 567 14.17 8.50 15.89
C LEU A 567 15.57 8.80 15.40
N ASN A 568 16.16 9.85 15.96
CA ASN A 568 17.58 10.09 15.88
C ASN A 568 18.27 9.55 17.13
N ASP A 569 19.41 8.88 16.94
CA ASP A 569 20.28 8.34 17.98
C ASP A 569 21.64 9.00 17.87
N LEU A 570 22.04 9.71 18.93
CA LEU A 570 23.39 10.22 19.07
C LEU A 570 24.15 9.34 20.06
N SER A 571 25.24 8.74 19.59
CA SER A 571 26.04 7.78 20.34
C SER A 571 27.50 8.23 20.49
N PHE A 572 28.07 7.92 21.66
CA PHE A 572 29.44 8.23 22.06
C PHE A 572 30.12 6.98 22.59
N PRO A 573 31.35 6.66 22.15
CA PRO A 573 32.05 5.48 22.64
C PRO A 573 32.44 5.65 24.11
N VAL A 574 32.23 4.59 24.90
CA VAL A 574 32.51 4.50 26.33
C VAL A 574 33.70 3.57 26.52
N TYR A 575 34.75 4.11 27.13
CA TYR A 575 35.96 3.37 27.47
C TYR A 575 36.11 3.25 28.99
N VAL A 576 36.56 2.08 29.45
CA VAL A 576 36.86 1.82 30.85
C VAL A 576 38.24 1.19 30.90
N ASP A 577 39.17 1.77 31.68
CA ASP A 577 40.57 1.35 31.74
C ASP A 577 41.23 1.28 30.33
N GLY A 578 40.83 2.18 29.43
CA GLY A 578 41.32 2.24 28.04
C GLY A 578 40.76 1.16 27.10
N LYS A 579 39.89 0.27 27.57
CA LYS A 579 39.21 -0.73 26.74
C LYS A 579 37.80 -0.26 26.39
N HIS A 580 37.41 -0.44 25.12
CA HIS A 580 36.06 -0.11 24.64
C HIS A 580 35.03 -1.03 25.31
N TRP A 581 34.10 -0.44 26.06
CA TRP A 581 33.03 -1.15 26.75
C TRP A 581 31.73 -1.17 25.94
N GLY A 582 31.43 -0.07 25.25
CA GLY A 582 30.25 0.08 24.40
C GLY A 582 29.94 1.55 24.11
N GLY A 583 28.67 1.93 24.02
CA GLY A 583 28.24 3.29 23.69
C GLY A 583 27.30 3.91 24.73
N PHE A 584 27.48 5.20 25.00
CA PHE A 584 26.47 6.05 25.63
C PHE A 584 25.59 6.64 24.52
N ILE A 585 24.29 6.37 24.58
CA ILE A 585 23.34 6.63 23.49
C ILE A 585 22.23 7.55 23.97
N MET A 586 21.81 8.48 23.10
CA MET A 586 20.74 9.42 23.34
C MET A 586 19.75 9.40 22.18
N GLY A 587 18.49 9.10 22.46
CA GLY A 587 17.42 9.10 21.48
C GLY A 587 16.56 10.34 21.55
N PHE A 588 16.23 10.93 20.41
CA PHE A 588 15.36 12.11 20.33
C PHE A 588 14.70 12.24 18.95
N GLU A 589 13.66 13.08 18.89
CA GLU A 589 13.05 13.49 17.63
C GLU A 589 13.94 14.53 16.90
N ALA A 590 13.85 14.57 15.57
CA ALA A 590 14.75 15.40 14.75
C ALA A 590 14.64 16.89 15.05
N GLU A 591 13.45 17.32 15.47
CA GLU A 591 13.11 18.67 15.86
C GLU A 591 14.02 19.18 17.00
N LEU A 592 14.56 18.29 17.82
CA LEU A 592 15.50 18.66 18.88
C LEU A 592 16.85 19.16 18.33
N LEU A 593 17.23 18.73 17.14
CA LEU A 593 18.45 19.17 16.44
C LEU A 593 18.23 20.40 15.56
N MET A 594 16.98 20.65 15.17
CA MET A 594 16.63 21.76 14.30
C MET A 594 16.37 23.00 15.14
N ASP A 595 17.28 23.97 15.07
CA ASP A 595 17.06 25.28 15.70
C ASP A 595 15.75 25.88 15.17
N LYS A 596 14.80 26.14 16.08
CA LYS A 596 13.63 26.96 15.79
C LYS A 596 14.10 28.40 15.63
N ASP A 597 14.52 28.77 14.42
CA ASP A 597 14.76 30.15 14.02
C ASP A 597 15.48 31.02 15.07
N ASP A 598 16.67 30.59 15.52
CA ASP A 598 17.63 31.45 16.25
C ASP A 598 18.39 32.38 15.28
N SER A 599 17.84 32.62 14.10
CA SER A 599 18.34 33.59 13.11
C SER A 599 18.30 35.04 13.63
N ALA A 600 17.74 35.29 14.82
CA ALA A 600 17.65 36.60 15.47
C ALA A 600 18.83 36.95 16.42
N GLU A 601 19.64 35.99 16.90
CA GLU A 601 20.69 36.28 17.91
C GLU A 601 22.12 36.39 17.33
N ILE A 602 22.33 36.14 16.04
CA ILE A 602 23.67 36.22 15.41
C ILE A 602 24.08 37.67 15.08
N VAL A 603 23.23 38.66 15.39
CA VAL A 603 23.53 40.10 15.24
C VAL A 603 23.47 40.78 16.60
N ASN A 604 24.47 40.57 17.45
CA ASN A 604 24.93 41.55 18.45
C ASN A 604 26.37 41.29 18.89
#